data_AF-A0A842J5C9-F1
#
_entry.id   AF-A0A842J5C9-F1
#
_cell.length_a   1.000
_cell.length_b   1.000
_cell.length_c   1.000
_cell.angle_alpha   90.00
_cell.angle_beta   90.00
_cell.angle_gamma   90.00
#
_symmetry.space_group_name_H-M   'P 1'
#
loop_
_entity.id
_entity.type
_entity.pdbx_description
1 polymer ?
#
loop_
_entity_poly.entity_id
_entity_poly.type
_entity_poly.pdbx_seq_one_letter_code
_entity_poly.pdbx_strand_id
1 'polypeptide(L)'
;MKLREKLKKLTKKELLDNLSIFEIKMPQSALKDKMIEGVAGFVQNKENKDVVEKIERKAKLVKAIVNFYGVISLEDIRMVLEKSLKSSIEAEELENFINNFYMIKGKLSYNEEKKLYTSLNVQDEQLDKIIEEINKMKTLHYNILPLSELLRYSDRNYLGKLSGMERIEKLIGEKRFARLIVDTKNDNVPADIFKNIFSEITTETKEQAQQLADEIMKFMNNIYLWVLKGHSPNEIMRNFKEKKIGRNDPCKCGSGKKYKKCCG
;
A
#
# COMPACT_ATOMS: atom_id res chain seq x y z
N MET A 1 19.16 -0.79 17.60
CA MET A 1 18.89 0.20 18.68
C MET A 1 18.06 -0.48 19.77
N LYS A 2 18.61 -0.67 20.99
CA LYS A 2 17.87 -1.28 22.11
C LYS A 2 16.66 -0.39 22.45
N LEU A 3 15.47 -0.96 22.68
CA LEU A 3 14.22 -0.23 22.95
C LEU A 3 14.38 0.95 23.93
N ARG A 4 15.20 0.77 24.98
CA ARG A 4 15.54 1.78 25.97
C ARG A 4 16.12 3.06 25.35
N GLU A 5 16.93 2.96 24.30
CA GLU A 5 17.45 4.13 23.56
C GLU A 5 16.40 4.81 22.70
N LYS A 6 15.42 4.07 22.16
CA LYS A 6 14.31 4.68 21.42
C LYS A 6 13.41 5.47 22.36
N LEU A 7 13.10 4.91 23.53
CA LEU A 7 12.27 5.57 24.55
C LEU A 7 12.94 6.82 25.13
N LYS A 8 14.27 6.81 25.31
CA LYS A 8 15.02 8.00 25.77
C LYS A 8 14.90 9.20 24.83
N LYS A 9 14.74 8.97 23.52
CA LYS A 9 14.60 10.01 22.49
C LYS A 9 13.22 10.68 22.47
N LEU A 10 12.20 10.07 23.09
CA LEU A 10 10.86 10.66 23.18
C LEU A 10 10.84 11.81 24.18
N THR A 11 10.11 12.87 23.84
CA THR A 11 9.77 13.96 24.75
C THR A 11 8.79 13.47 25.82
N LYS A 12 8.69 14.22 26.93
CA LYS A 12 7.78 13.92 28.03
C LYS A 12 6.32 13.88 27.55
N LYS A 13 5.92 14.86 26.73
CA LYS A 13 4.57 14.95 26.18
C LYS A 13 4.26 13.71 25.34
N GLU A 14 5.17 13.32 24.44
CA GLU A 14 5.00 12.11 23.63
C GLU A 14 4.88 10.84 24.50
N LEU A 15 5.64 10.71 25.59
CA LEU A 15 5.54 9.55 26.48
C LEU A 15 4.21 9.48 27.23
N LEU A 16 3.71 10.61 27.73
CA LEU A 16 2.43 10.68 28.45
C LEU A 16 1.24 10.50 27.52
N ASP A 17 1.28 11.13 26.34
CA ASP A 17 0.24 11.01 25.31
C ASP A 17 0.15 9.55 24.80
N ASN A 18 1.28 8.87 24.59
CA ASN A 18 1.29 7.45 24.17
C ASN A 18 0.79 6.48 25.26
N LEU A 19 0.76 6.90 26.54
CA LEU A 19 0.34 6.06 27.66
C LEU A 19 -0.99 6.51 28.29
N SER A 20 -1.63 7.54 27.72
CA SER A 20 -2.90 8.10 28.20
C SER A 20 -2.88 8.49 29.69
N ILE A 21 -1.77 9.09 30.17
CA ILE A 21 -1.63 9.49 31.58
C ILE A 21 -1.68 11.01 31.72
N PHE A 22 -2.70 11.52 32.43
CA PHE A 22 -2.98 12.97 32.49
C PHE A 22 -2.76 13.62 33.87
N GLU A 23 -2.67 12.83 34.95
CA GLU A 23 -2.48 13.35 36.31
C GLU A 23 -1.35 12.60 37.05
N ILE A 24 -0.19 13.23 37.23
CA ILE A 24 0.88 12.67 38.06
C ILE A 24 1.54 13.74 38.92
N LYS A 25 1.51 13.54 40.25
CA LYS A 25 2.29 14.29 41.23
C LYS A 25 3.68 13.68 41.41
N MET A 26 4.57 13.85 40.43
CA MET A 26 5.98 13.47 40.52
C MET A 26 6.88 14.49 39.78
N PRO A 27 8.15 14.66 40.21
CA PRO A 27 9.14 15.43 39.47
C PRO A 27 9.34 14.89 38.05
N GLN A 28 9.44 15.79 37.06
CA GLN A 28 9.33 15.45 35.63
C GLN A 28 10.42 14.50 35.11
N SER A 29 11.64 14.58 35.63
CA SER A 29 12.76 13.70 35.26
C SER A 29 12.58 12.29 35.82
N ALA A 30 12.23 12.18 37.11
CA ALA A 30 12.01 10.90 37.79
C ALA A 30 10.84 10.11 37.20
N LEU A 31 9.79 10.80 36.75
CA LEU A 31 8.67 10.16 36.08
C LEU A 31 9.06 9.58 34.72
N LYS A 32 9.80 10.35 33.90
CA LYS A 32 10.28 9.89 32.59
C LYS A 32 11.15 8.65 32.72
N ASP A 33 12.08 8.64 33.67
CA ASP A 33 12.98 7.49 33.88
C ASP A 33 12.23 6.26 34.39
N LYS A 34 11.31 6.40 35.35
CA LYS A 34 10.47 5.28 35.80
C LYS A 34 9.55 4.73 34.71
N MET A 35 9.00 5.59 33.85
CA MET A 35 8.20 5.13 32.70
C MET A 35 9.05 4.39 31.68
N ILE A 36 10.25 4.90 31.38
CA ILE A 36 11.18 4.22 30.47
C ILE A 36 11.58 2.85 31.04
N GLU A 37 11.88 2.76 32.34
CA GLU A 37 12.24 1.50 33.00
C GLU A 37 11.06 0.53 33.07
N GLY A 38 9.86 1.01 33.42
CA GLY A 38 8.64 0.20 33.44
C GLY A 38 8.30 -0.36 32.05
N VAL A 39 8.34 0.46 31.01
CA VAL A 39 8.11 0.02 29.63
C VAL A 39 9.22 -0.90 29.15
N ALA A 40 10.49 -0.60 29.45
CA ALA A 40 11.60 -1.46 29.07
C ALA A 40 11.52 -2.83 29.77
N GLY A 41 11.18 -2.87 31.06
CA GLY A 41 10.95 -4.10 31.81
C GLY A 41 9.75 -4.88 31.29
N PHE A 42 8.65 -4.19 30.97
CA PHE A 42 7.46 -4.80 30.37
C PHE A 42 7.80 -5.49 29.05
N VAL A 43 8.47 -4.81 28.11
CA VAL A 43 8.77 -5.39 26.78
C VAL A 43 9.89 -6.45 26.84
N GLN A 44 10.76 -6.41 27.85
CA GLN A 44 11.79 -7.43 28.04
C GLN A 44 11.24 -8.74 28.66
N ASN A 45 10.07 -8.70 29.30
CA ASN A 45 9.37 -9.91 29.71
C ASN A 45 8.97 -10.72 28.47
N LYS A 46 9.27 -12.02 28.48
CA LYS A 46 9.08 -12.93 27.33
C LYS A 46 7.63 -13.00 26.86
N GLU A 47 6.65 -13.04 27.76
CA GLU A 47 5.22 -13.11 27.40
C GLU A 47 4.75 -11.82 26.73
N ASN A 48 5.18 -10.69 27.27
CA ASN A 48 4.86 -9.37 26.73
C ASN A 48 5.58 -9.10 25.40
N LYS A 49 6.78 -9.66 25.21
CA LYS A 49 7.55 -9.52 23.97
C LYS A 49 6.76 -10.09 22.79
N ASP A 50 6.18 -11.28 22.94
CA ASP A 50 5.36 -11.91 21.89
C ASP A 50 4.11 -11.09 21.57
N VAL A 51 3.47 -10.50 22.60
CA VAL A 51 2.32 -9.59 22.42
C VAL A 51 2.74 -8.34 21.63
N VAL A 52 3.84 -7.71 22.01
CA VAL A 52 4.37 -6.51 21.36
C VAL A 52 4.75 -6.80 19.90
N GLU A 53 5.42 -7.92 19.63
CA GLU A 53 5.79 -8.30 18.27
C GLU A 53 4.57 -8.54 17.38
N LYS A 54 3.51 -9.18 17.91
CA LYS A 54 2.24 -9.37 17.20
C LYS A 54 1.57 -8.03 16.88
N ILE A 55 1.53 -7.11 17.86
CA ILE A 55 0.97 -5.77 17.69
C ILE A 55 1.75 -4.97 16.64
N GLU A 56 3.09 -4.94 16.74
CA GLU A 56 3.94 -4.26 15.75
C GLU A 56 3.78 -4.84 14.35
N ARG A 57 3.62 -6.16 14.23
CA ARG A 57 3.38 -6.83 12.96
C ARG A 57 2.01 -6.47 12.39
N LYS A 58 0.93 -6.52 13.18
CA LYS A 58 -0.42 -6.10 12.77
C LYS A 58 -0.40 -4.66 12.30
N ALA A 59 0.27 -3.78 13.06
CA ALA A 59 0.47 -2.39 12.65
C ALA A 59 1.14 -2.35 11.27
N LYS A 60 2.36 -2.89 11.11
CA LYS A 60 3.08 -2.84 9.83
C LYS A 60 2.24 -3.36 8.65
N LEU A 61 1.41 -4.38 8.87
CA LEU A 61 0.51 -4.91 7.85
C LEU A 61 -0.58 -3.93 7.45
N VAL A 62 -1.26 -3.27 8.39
CA VAL A 62 -2.26 -2.25 8.03
C VAL A 62 -1.63 -1.17 7.17
N LYS A 63 -0.46 -0.66 7.57
CA LYS A 63 0.25 0.37 6.80
C LYS A 63 0.66 -0.13 5.41
N ALA A 64 1.14 -1.37 5.34
CA ALA A 64 1.48 -2.02 4.08
C ALA A 64 0.29 -2.14 3.14
N ILE A 65 -0.86 -2.56 3.65
CA ILE A 65 -2.12 -2.71 2.91
C ILE A 65 -2.55 -1.36 2.34
N VAL A 66 -2.61 -0.31 3.17
CA VAL A 66 -3.02 1.02 2.70
C VAL A 66 -2.03 1.55 1.65
N ASN A 67 -0.72 1.37 1.83
CA ASN A 67 0.27 1.79 0.83
C ASN A 67 0.21 0.98 -0.47
N PHE A 68 -0.07 -0.31 -0.38
CA PHE A 68 -0.12 -1.18 -1.55
C PHE A 68 -1.35 -0.91 -2.41
N TYR A 69 -2.53 -0.74 -1.79
CA TYR A 69 -3.79 -0.50 -2.49
C TYR A 69 -4.12 0.97 -2.70
N GLY A 70 -3.45 1.89 -2.02
CA GLY A 70 -3.57 3.34 -2.19
C GLY A 70 -4.82 3.90 -1.53
N VAL A 71 -5.99 3.39 -1.90
CA VAL A 71 -7.30 3.77 -1.35
C VAL A 71 -8.06 2.50 -1.01
N ILE A 72 -8.49 2.35 0.25
CA ILE A 72 -9.10 1.09 0.71
C ILE A 72 -10.05 1.30 1.90
N SER A 73 -11.14 0.54 1.94
CA SER A 73 -12.13 0.56 3.03
C SER A 73 -11.66 -0.25 4.25
N LEU A 74 -12.26 -0.01 5.42
CA LEU A 74 -12.02 -0.82 6.62
C LEU A 74 -12.28 -2.31 6.35
N GLU A 75 -13.38 -2.62 5.67
CA GLU A 75 -13.79 -4.00 5.39
C GLU A 75 -12.81 -4.71 4.44
N ASP A 76 -12.29 -4.00 3.43
CA ASP A 76 -11.28 -4.55 2.54
C ASP A 76 -9.93 -4.73 3.24
N ILE A 77 -9.53 -3.80 4.13
CA ILE A 77 -8.34 -3.98 4.98
C ILE A 77 -8.51 -5.26 5.82
N ARG A 78 -9.67 -5.43 6.46
CA ARG A 78 -10.00 -6.60 7.27
C ARG A 78 -9.86 -7.88 6.45
N MET A 79 -10.50 -7.95 5.28
CA MET A 79 -10.42 -9.10 4.39
C MET A 79 -8.96 -9.44 4.02
N VAL A 80 -8.14 -8.46 3.65
CA VAL A 80 -6.74 -8.71 3.27
C VAL A 80 -5.92 -9.16 4.48
N LEU A 81 -6.13 -8.55 5.65
CA LEU A 81 -5.46 -8.95 6.89
C LEU A 81 -5.80 -10.38 7.29
N GLU A 82 -7.08 -10.75 7.28
CA GLU A 82 -7.53 -12.10 7.64
C GLU A 82 -6.93 -13.16 6.71
N LYS A 83 -6.89 -12.89 5.40
CA LYS A 83 -6.22 -13.76 4.43
C LYS A 83 -4.72 -13.87 4.68
N SER A 84 -4.08 -12.76 5.06
CA SER A 84 -2.64 -12.68 5.29
C SER A 84 -2.21 -13.36 6.60
N LEU A 85 -3.01 -13.23 7.64
CA LEU A 85 -2.74 -13.76 8.99
C LEU A 85 -3.38 -15.14 9.23
N LYS A 86 -4.31 -15.55 8.38
CA LYS A 86 -5.12 -16.77 8.53
C LYS A 86 -5.87 -16.80 9.87
N SER A 87 -6.42 -15.66 10.27
CA SER A 87 -7.15 -15.46 11.53
C SER A 87 -8.32 -14.52 11.30
N SER A 88 -9.46 -14.75 11.97
CA SER A 88 -10.59 -13.82 11.98
C SER A 88 -10.21 -12.54 12.74
N ILE A 89 -10.73 -11.40 12.29
CA ILE A 89 -10.54 -10.10 12.94
C ILE A 89 -11.90 -9.41 13.01
N GLU A 90 -12.30 -9.02 14.22
CA GLU A 90 -13.52 -8.24 14.43
C GLU A 90 -13.34 -6.81 13.88
N ALA A 91 -14.37 -6.30 13.20
CA ALA A 91 -14.30 -5.01 12.53
C ALA A 91 -14.05 -3.85 13.52
N GLU A 92 -14.76 -3.85 14.65
CA GLU A 92 -14.61 -2.85 15.71
C GLU A 92 -13.21 -2.90 16.34
N GLU A 93 -12.65 -4.09 16.55
CA GLU A 93 -11.28 -4.26 17.04
C GLU A 93 -10.26 -3.66 16.06
N LEU A 94 -10.45 -3.89 14.75
CA LEU A 94 -9.57 -3.36 13.72
C LEU A 94 -9.68 -1.83 13.62
N GLU A 95 -10.89 -1.28 13.64
CA GLU A 95 -11.13 0.16 13.59
C GLU A 95 -10.47 0.86 14.77
N ASN A 96 -10.73 0.37 15.99
CA ASN A 96 -10.10 0.87 17.21
C ASN A 96 -8.57 0.75 17.13
N PHE A 97 -8.05 -0.35 16.60
CA PHE A 97 -6.62 -0.54 16.40
C PHE A 97 -6.04 0.51 15.44
N ILE A 98 -6.67 0.77 14.30
CA ILE A 98 -6.19 1.75 13.33
C ILE A 98 -6.21 3.16 13.93
N ASN A 99 -7.31 3.54 14.58
CA ASN A 99 -7.48 4.84 15.22
C ASN A 99 -6.39 5.08 16.28
N ASN A 100 -6.12 4.08 17.12
CA ASN A 100 -5.12 4.17 18.19
C ASN A 100 -3.66 4.21 17.68
N PHE A 101 -3.33 3.50 16.60
CA PHE A 101 -1.93 3.38 16.13
C PHE A 101 -1.53 4.38 15.05
N TYR A 102 -2.45 4.80 14.19
CA TYR A 102 -2.11 5.50 12.94
C TYR A 102 -2.56 6.95 12.87
N MET A 103 -3.78 7.24 13.34
CA MET A 103 -4.31 8.61 13.31
C MET A 103 -3.49 9.53 14.23
N ILE A 104 -3.08 9.03 15.41
CA ILE A 104 -2.29 9.80 16.40
C ILE A 104 -0.85 10.07 15.94
N LYS A 105 -0.31 9.34 14.94
CA LYS A 105 1.08 9.47 14.48
C LYS A 105 1.22 10.06 13.07
N GLY A 106 0.12 10.49 12.44
CA GLY A 106 0.11 11.15 11.12
C GLY A 106 0.66 10.28 9.97
N LYS A 107 0.49 8.94 10.06
CA LYS A 107 1.11 7.99 9.13
C LYS A 107 0.19 7.44 8.05
N LEU A 108 -1.12 7.64 8.19
CA LEU A 108 -2.17 7.29 7.25
C LEU A 108 -3.17 8.45 7.23
N SER A 109 -3.83 8.65 6.09
CA SER A 109 -4.95 9.58 5.98
C SER A 109 -6.27 8.80 5.94
N TYR A 110 -7.33 9.41 6.48
CA TYR A 110 -8.68 8.85 6.48
C TYR A 110 -9.65 9.93 6.01
N ASN A 111 -10.48 9.57 5.04
CA ASN A 111 -11.54 10.43 4.53
C ASN A 111 -12.87 10.03 5.19
N GLU A 112 -13.38 10.87 6.09
CA GLU A 112 -14.63 10.65 6.85
C GLU A 112 -15.86 10.49 5.95
N GLU A 113 -15.99 11.32 4.93
CA GLU A 113 -17.14 11.32 4.03
C GLU A 113 -17.22 10.03 3.22
N LYS A 114 -16.08 9.59 2.68
CA LYS A 114 -15.99 8.40 1.82
C LYS A 114 -15.76 7.12 2.62
N LYS A 115 -15.41 7.21 3.90
CA LYS A 115 -15.04 6.10 4.79
C LYS A 115 -13.89 5.25 4.25
N LEU A 116 -12.84 5.91 3.74
CA LEU A 116 -11.71 5.27 3.09
C LEU A 116 -10.39 5.71 3.72
N TYR A 117 -9.48 4.75 3.88
CA TYR A 117 -8.10 5.01 4.22
C TYR A 117 -7.30 5.27 2.94
N THR A 118 -6.45 6.28 2.99
CA THR A 118 -5.63 6.70 1.85
C THR A 118 -4.13 6.72 2.21
N SER A 119 -3.33 6.20 1.28
CA SER A 119 -1.88 6.33 1.32
C SER A 119 -1.49 7.77 1.05
N LEU A 120 -0.43 8.23 1.71
CA LEU A 120 0.12 9.58 1.52
C LEU A 120 0.73 9.81 0.12
N ASN A 121 0.87 8.74 -0.68
CA ASN A 121 1.34 8.84 -2.06
C ASN A 121 0.19 9.05 -3.07
N VAL A 122 -1.08 8.99 -2.63
CA VAL A 122 -2.24 9.32 -3.47
C VAL A 122 -2.28 10.81 -3.68
N GLN A 123 -2.31 11.24 -4.94
CA GLN A 123 -2.46 12.64 -5.35
C GLN A 123 -3.92 13.04 -5.14
N ASP A 124 -4.15 14.16 -4.47
CA ASP A 124 -5.51 14.62 -4.12
C ASP A 124 -6.37 14.80 -5.37
N GLU A 125 -5.78 15.26 -6.48
CA GLU A 125 -6.50 15.46 -7.76
C GLU A 125 -6.91 14.15 -8.44
N GLN A 126 -6.27 13.02 -8.09
CA GLN A 126 -6.56 11.69 -8.65
C GLN A 126 -7.47 10.85 -7.75
N LEU A 127 -7.69 11.27 -6.49
CA LEU A 127 -8.41 10.47 -5.49
C LEU A 127 -9.80 10.04 -5.96
N ASP A 128 -10.59 10.99 -6.48
CA ASP A 128 -11.96 10.72 -6.95
C ASP A 128 -11.98 9.76 -8.14
N LYS A 129 -11.13 10.01 -9.12
CA LYS A 129 -10.97 9.13 -10.29
C LYS A 129 -10.60 7.70 -9.86
N ILE A 130 -9.67 7.55 -8.91
CA ILE A 130 -9.26 6.24 -8.42
C ILE A 130 -10.43 5.49 -7.79
N ILE A 131 -11.21 6.16 -6.95
CA ILE A 131 -12.38 5.58 -6.29
C ILE A 131 -13.44 5.15 -7.32
N GLU A 132 -13.73 6.01 -8.29
CA GLU A 132 -14.66 5.70 -9.37
C GLU A 132 -14.24 4.45 -10.16
N GLU A 133 -12.98 4.34 -10.54
CA GLU A 133 -12.46 3.18 -11.28
C GLU A 133 -12.52 1.89 -10.43
N ILE A 134 -12.17 1.96 -9.14
CA ILE A 134 -12.31 0.81 -8.22
C ILE A 134 -13.77 0.34 -8.15
N ASN A 135 -14.73 1.27 -8.11
CA ASN A 135 -16.16 0.99 -8.04
C ASN A 135 -16.73 0.40 -9.33
N LYS A 136 -16.16 0.76 -10.50
CA LYS A 136 -16.49 0.13 -11.79
C LYS A 136 -16.03 -1.34 -11.83
N MET A 137 -14.94 -1.67 -11.16
CA MET A 137 -14.34 -3.01 -11.13
C MET A 137 -14.98 -3.96 -10.09
N LYS A 138 -16.32 -4.12 -10.13
CA LYS A 138 -17.10 -4.89 -9.13
C LYS A 138 -16.68 -6.36 -9.02
N THR A 139 -16.31 -7.00 -10.13
CA THR A 139 -15.96 -8.43 -10.18
C THR A 139 -14.46 -8.69 -10.01
N LEU A 140 -13.64 -7.64 -9.91
CA LEU A 140 -12.21 -7.77 -9.67
C LEU A 140 -11.95 -7.90 -8.17
N HIS A 141 -11.32 -9.00 -7.77
CA HIS A 141 -10.84 -9.19 -6.41
C HIS A 141 -9.48 -8.53 -6.22
N TYR A 142 -9.18 -8.06 -5.01
CA TYR A 142 -7.87 -7.54 -4.65
C TYR A 142 -6.76 -8.57 -4.88
N ASN A 143 -5.62 -8.10 -5.39
CA ASN A 143 -4.41 -8.90 -5.49
C ASN A 143 -3.85 -9.18 -4.09
N ILE A 144 -3.76 -10.44 -3.68
CA ILE A 144 -3.25 -10.84 -2.36
C ILE A 144 -1.79 -11.26 -2.51
N LEU A 145 -0.87 -10.39 -2.06
CA LEU A 145 0.56 -10.67 -2.11
C LEU A 145 1.00 -11.67 -1.03
N PRO A 146 2.12 -12.39 -1.23
CA PRO A 146 2.78 -13.11 -0.16
C PRO A 146 3.11 -12.18 1.02
N LEU A 147 2.91 -12.66 2.24
CA LEU A 147 3.05 -11.85 3.46
C LEU A 147 4.41 -11.14 3.59
N SER A 148 5.49 -11.81 3.17
CA SER A 148 6.84 -11.26 3.18
C SER A 148 6.99 -10.07 2.22
N GLU A 149 6.34 -10.10 1.06
CA GLU A 149 6.37 -9.02 0.09
C GLU A 149 5.44 -7.88 0.51
N LEU A 150 4.22 -8.20 0.97
CA LEU A 150 3.28 -7.20 1.47
C LEU A 150 3.91 -6.35 2.58
N LEU A 151 4.57 -6.97 3.56
CA LEU A 151 5.22 -6.25 4.67
C LEU A 151 6.24 -5.19 4.22
N ARG A 152 6.83 -5.32 3.03
CA ARG A 152 7.78 -4.32 2.51
C ARG A 152 7.11 -2.99 2.21
N TYR A 153 5.83 -3.02 1.81
CA TYR A 153 5.02 -1.81 1.60
C TYR A 153 4.71 -1.05 2.91
N SER A 154 5.08 -1.58 4.08
CA SER A 154 5.06 -0.80 5.33
C SER A 154 6.05 0.37 5.29
N ASP A 155 7.09 0.27 4.46
CA ASP A 155 7.87 1.41 4.02
C ASP A 155 7.14 2.11 2.86
N ARG A 156 6.88 3.40 3.02
CA ARG A 156 6.19 4.21 2.00
C ARG A 156 7.04 4.45 0.76
N ASN A 157 8.36 4.35 0.90
CA ASN A 157 9.31 4.50 -0.19
C ASN A 157 9.53 3.19 -0.94
N TYR A 158 8.99 2.08 -0.44
CA TYR A 158 9.03 0.82 -1.14
C TYR A 158 7.99 0.82 -2.27
N LEU A 159 8.47 0.79 -3.51
CA LEU A 159 7.63 0.93 -4.70
C LEU A 159 7.35 -0.41 -5.42
N GLY A 160 7.89 -1.52 -4.89
CA GLY A 160 7.75 -2.88 -5.43
C GLY A 160 9.07 -3.46 -5.94
N LYS A 161 9.10 -4.77 -6.20
CA LYS A 161 10.23 -5.45 -6.85
C LYS A 161 9.83 -5.74 -8.29
N LEU A 162 10.29 -4.92 -9.22
CA LEU A 162 9.94 -5.06 -10.63
C LEU A 162 11.21 -5.33 -11.44
N SER A 163 11.12 -6.19 -12.45
CA SER A 163 12.22 -6.43 -13.37
C SER A 163 12.48 -5.18 -14.23
N GLY A 164 13.75 -4.83 -14.44
CA GLY A 164 14.12 -3.69 -15.28
C GLY A 164 14.15 -2.34 -14.57
N MET A 165 13.90 -2.29 -13.26
CA MET A 165 14.00 -1.05 -12.47
C MET A 165 15.40 -0.42 -12.56
N GLU A 166 16.45 -1.19 -12.29
CA GLU A 166 17.83 -0.67 -12.13
C GLU A 166 18.32 0.07 -13.38
N ARG A 167 17.96 -0.42 -14.57
CA ARG A 167 18.37 0.21 -15.83
C ARG A 167 17.63 1.52 -16.06
N ILE A 168 16.31 1.53 -15.88
CA ILE A 168 15.51 2.76 -16.05
C ILE A 168 15.94 3.79 -15.02
N GLU A 169 16.07 3.39 -13.76
CA GLU A 169 16.54 4.25 -12.67
C GLU A 169 17.92 4.85 -12.97
N LYS A 170 18.87 4.07 -13.49
CA LYS A 170 20.18 4.57 -13.90
C LYS A 170 20.10 5.61 -15.01
N LEU A 171 19.16 5.46 -15.95
CA LEU A 171 19.01 6.36 -17.11
C LEU A 171 18.31 7.67 -16.75
N ILE A 172 17.25 7.62 -15.93
CA ILE A 172 16.44 8.82 -15.61
C ILE A 172 16.76 9.43 -14.24
N GLY A 173 17.51 8.71 -13.40
CA GLY A 173 17.87 9.10 -12.03
C GLY A 173 16.80 8.74 -10.99
N GLU A 174 17.26 8.46 -9.76
CA GLU A 174 16.44 7.99 -8.63
C GLU A 174 15.18 8.84 -8.40
N LYS A 175 15.32 10.17 -8.34
CA LYS A 175 14.19 11.08 -8.09
C LYS A 175 13.09 10.98 -9.15
N ARG A 176 13.47 10.89 -10.43
CA ARG A 176 12.51 10.78 -11.55
C ARG A 176 11.92 9.39 -11.62
N PHE A 177 12.69 8.38 -11.28
CA PHE A 177 12.23 7.01 -11.19
C PHE A 177 11.18 6.81 -10.10
N ALA A 178 11.41 7.39 -8.91
CA ALA A 178 10.41 7.41 -7.85
C ALA A 178 9.12 8.13 -8.30
N ARG A 179 9.26 9.30 -8.96
CA ARG A 179 8.12 10.06 -9.51
C ARG A 179 7.35 9.25 -10.57
N LEU A 180 8.05 8.62 -11.52
CA LEU A 180 7.47 7.74 -12.54
C LEU A 180 6.56 6.67 -11.91
N ILE A 181 7.03 6.00 -10.86
CA ILE A 181 6.23 4.95 -10.21
C ILE A 181 5.01 5.54 -9.50
N VAL A 182 5.18 6.66 -8.78
CA VAL A 182 4.07 7.32 -8.07
C VAL A 182 3.02 7.82 -9.06
N ASP A 183 3.42 8.50 -10.13
CA ASP A 183 2.52 9.00 -11.17
C ASP A 183 1.80 7.84 -11.87
N THR A 184 2.51 6.74 -12.14
CA THR A 184 1.90 5.55 -12.73
C THR A 184 0.86 4.94 -11.78
N LYS A 185 1.17 4.81 -10.48
CA LYS A 185 0.23 4.28 -9.46
C LYS A 185 -1.03 5.12 -9.30
N ASN A 186 -0.91 6.43 -9.47
CA ASN A 186 -2.01 7.40 -9.49
C ASN A 186 -2.82 7.38 -10.80
N ASP A 187 -2.47 6.50 -11.75
CA ASP A 187 -3.12 6.39 -13.06
C ASP A 187 -3.04 7.71 -13.86
N ASN A 188 -1.93 8.45 -13.73
CA ASN A 188 -1.66 9.60 -14.56
C ASN A 188 -1.47 9.18 -16.02
N VAL A 189 -1.86 10.05 -16.94
CA VAL A 189 -1.82 9.76 -18.38
C VAL A 189 -0.37 9.54 -18.82
N PRO A 190 -0.04 8.44 -19.53
CA PRO A 190 1.33 8.15 -19.94
C PRO A 190 2.00 9.28 -20.73
N ALA A 191 1.25 9.99 -21.57
CA ALA A 191 1.75 11.14 -22.32
C ALA A 191 2.30 12.25 -21.42
N ASP A 192 1.63 12.55 -20.30
CA ASP A 192 2.07 13.56 -19.35
C ASP A 192 3.29 13.08 -18.54
N ILE A 193 3.31 11.79 -18.18
CA ILE A 193 4.47 11.17 -17.53
C ILE A 193 5.71 11.28 -18.43
N PHE A 194 5.57 10.94 -19.73
CA PHE A 194 6.67 11.08 -20.69
C PHE A 194 7.11 12.52 -20.84
N LYS A 195 6.18 13.45 -20.99
CA LYS A 195 6.49 14.88 -21.08
C LYS A 195 7.32 15.36 -19.89
N ASN A 196 6.97 14.93 -18.67
CA ASN A 196 7.69 15.30 -17.44
C ASN A 196 9.08 14.67 -17.35
N ILE A 197 9.26 13.45 -17.84
CA ILE A 197 10.58 12.79 -17.84
C ILE A 197 11.48 13.41 -18.91
N PHE A 198 11.02 13.49 -20.15
CA PHE A 198 11.80 13.93 -21.31
C PHE A 198 12.05 15.45 -21.34
N SER A 199 11.34 16.26 -20.55
CA SER A 199 11.69 17.67 -20.35
C SER A 199 12.91 17.87 -19.44
N GLU A 200 13.24 16.88 -18.62
CA GLU A 200 14.31 16.94 -17.62
C GLU A 200 15.54 16.08 -17.96
N ILE A 201 15.51 15.35 -19.07
CA ILE A 201 16.63 14.52 -19.56
C ILE A 201 16.96 14.86 -21.01
N THR A 202 18.18 14.56 -21.43
CA THR A 202 18.61 14.69 -22.82
C THR A 202 18.93 13.32 -23.39
N THR A 203 18.51 13.09 -24.63
CA THR A 203 18.83 11.89 -25.41
C THR A 203 19.58 12.32 -26.66
N GLU A 204 20.59 11.57 -27.09
CA GLU A 204 21.44 11.97 -28.23
C GLU A 204 20.71 11.84 -29.56
N THR A 205 19.79 10.88 -29.66
CA THR A 205 18.99 10.64 -30.87
C THR A 205 17.51 10.40 -30.57
N LYS A 206 16.68 10.57 -31.60
CA LYS A 206 15.25 10.23 -31.53
C LYS A 206 15.03 8.74 -31.27
N GLU A 207 15.89 7.89 -31.84
CA GLU A 207 15.86 6.44 -31.67
C GLU A 207 16.13 6.05 -30.21
N GLN A 208 17.11 6.69 -29.55
CA GLN A 208 17.38 6.47 -28.13
C GLN A 208 16.18 6.90 -27.26
N ALA A 209 15.57 8.06 -27.57
CA ALA A 209 14.37 8.52 -26.88
C ALA A 209 13.21 7.52 -27.00
N GLN A 210 12.98 7.00 -28.22
CA GLN A 210 11.93 6.01 -28.47
C GLN A 210 12.20 4.70 -27.72
N GLN A 211 13.44 4.20 -27.73
CA GLN A 211 13.81 2.98 -27.01
C GLN A 211 13.58 3.13 -25.50
N LEU A 212 13.96 4.27 -24.92
CA LEU A 212 13.70 4.55 -23.51
C LEU A 212 12.20 4.64 -23.21
N ALA A 213 11.42 5.30 -24.07
CA ALA A 213 9.98 5.37 -23.93
C ALA A 213 9.32 3.98 -23.97
N ASP A 214 9.76 3.10 -24.88
CA ASP A 214 9.27 1.73 -24.97
C ASP A 214 9.61 0.91 -23.72
N GLU A 215 10.82 1.08 -23.16
CA GLU A 215 11.24 0.44 -21.91
C GLU A 215 10.41 0.93 -20.72
N ILE A 216 10.18 2.24 -20.61
CA ILE A 216 9.33 2.82 -19.58
C ILE A 216 7.88 2.35 -19.74
N MET A 217 7.32 2.30 -20.95
CA MET A 217 5.97 1.76 -21.18
C MET A 217 5.85 0.30 -20.75
N LYS A 218 6.83 -0.54 -21.10
CA LYS A 218 6.84 -1.95 -20.67
C LYS A 218 6.92 -2.05 -19.14
N PHE A 219 7.70 -1.20 -18.51
CA PHE A 219 7.82 -1.13 -17.06
C PHE A 219 6.50 -0.72 -16.40
N MET A 220 5.89 0.38 -16.83
CA MET A 220 4.61 0.89 -16.33
C MET A 220 3.50 -0.18 -16.37
N ASN A 221 3.43 -0.96 -17.45
CA ASN A 221 2.44 -2.04 -17.59
C ASN A 221 2.61 -3.21 -16.60
N ASN A 222 3.72 -3.27 -15.85
CA ASN A 222 3.97 -4.24 -14.79
C ASN A 222 3.88 -3.62 -13.38
N ILE A 223 3.59 -2.32 -13.25
CA ILE A 223 3.38 -1.69 -11.94
C ILE A 223 1.98 -2.05 -11.44
N TYR A 224 1.90 -2.45 -10.17
CA TYR A 224 0.61 -2.61 -9.47
C TYR A 224 -0.09 -1.26 -9.29
N LEU A 225 -1.30 -1.14 -9.85
CA LEU A 225 -2.09 0.08 -9.83
C LEU A 225 -3.18 0.02 -8.76
N TRP A 226 -3.49 1.18 -8.17
CA TRP A 226 -4.54 1.31 -7.17
C TRP A 226 -5.93 1.17 -7.79
N VAL A 227 -6.14 1.79 -8.97
CA VAL A 227 -7.39 1.65 -9.76
C VAL A 227 -7.70 0.19 -10.12
N LEU A 228 -6.68 -0.68 -10.13
CA LEU A 228 -6.79 -2.10 -10.42
C LEU A 228 -6.70 -2.97 -9.16
N LYS A 229 -7.00 -2.44 -7.97
CA LYS A 229 -7.02 -3.22 -6.71
C LYS A 229 -5.71 -3.99 -6.45
N GLY A 230 -4.57 -3.38 -6.80
CA GLY A 230 -3.24 -3.95 -6.63
C GLY A 230 -2.81 -4.94 -7.72
N HIS A 231 -3.53 -5.03 -8.84
CA HIS A 231 -3.08 -5.73 -10.05
C HIS A 231 -2.32 -4.78 -10.99
N SER A 232 -1.48 -5.34 -11.85
CA SER A 232 -0.85 -4.64 -12.96
C SER A 232 -1.70 -4.75 -14.23
N PRO A 233 -1.60 -3.79 -15.18
CA PRO A 233 -2.26 -3.89 -16.48
C PRO A 233 -1.98 -5.20 -17.21
N ASN A 234 -0.73 -5.69 -17.15
CA ASN A 234 -0.36 -6.97 -17.76
C ASN A 234 -1.03 -8.18 -17.10
N GLU A 235 -1.19 -8.22 -15.78
CA GLU A 235 -1.93 -9.30 -15.09
C GLU A 235 -3.40 -9.28 -15.48
N ILE A 236 -4.02 -8.09 -15.50
CA ILE A 236 -5.40 -7.93 -15.96
C ILE A 236 -5.55 -8.46 -17.40
N MET A 237 -4.67 -8.02 -18.32
CA MET A 237 -4.72 -8.46 -19.71
C MET A 237 -4.52 -9.98 -19.85
N ARG A 238 -3.59 -10.59 -19.11
CA ARG A 238 -3.38 -12.05 -19.12
C ARG A 238 -4.63 -12.79 -18.64
N ASN A 239 -5.21 -12.35 -17.53
CA ASN A 239 -6.45 -12.93 -16.99
C ASN A 239 -7.62 -12.80 -17.98
N PHE A 240 -7.72 -11.71 -18.73
CA PHE A 240 -8.72 -11.56 -19.81
C PHE A 240 -8.45 -12.47 -21.01
N LYS A 241 -7.18 -12.66 -21.40
CA LYS A 241 -6.79 -13.59 -22.48
C LYS A 241 -7.09 -15.03 -22.09
N GLU A 242 -6.84 -15.41 -20.84
CA GLU A 242 -7.17 -16.74 -20.30
C GLU A 242 -8.69 -16.93 -20.12
N LYS A 243 -9.45 -15.86 -19.83
CA LYS A 243 -10.92 -15.88 -19.76
C LYS A 243 -11.64 -15.79 -21.10
N LYS A 244 -10.93 -15.66 -22.25
CA LYS A 244 -11.54 -15.72 -23.58
C LYS A 244 -12.18 -17.10 -23.71
N ILE A 245 -13.49 -17.11 -23.51
CA ILE A 245 -14.31 -18.29 -23.70
C ILE A 245 -14.10 -18.75 -25.15
N GLY A 246 -13.63 -19.98 -25.32
CA GLY A 246 -13.45 -20.55 -26.64
C GLY A 246 -14.79 -20.53 -27.36
N ARG A 247 -14.79 -20.28 -28.69
CA ARG A 247 -16.02 -20.30 -29.51
C ARG A 247 -16.85 -21.57 -29.29
N ASN A 248 -16.21 -22.68 -28.89
CA ASN A 248 -16.85 -23.96 -28.62
C ASN A 248 -17.13 -24.27 -27.14
N ASP A 249 -16.73 -23.42 -26.19
CA ASP A 249 -16.94 -23.63 -24.76
C ASP A 249 -18.41 -23.37 -24.35
N PRO A 250 -18.90 -23.94 -23.24
CA PRO A 250 -20.25 -23.69 -22.73
C PRO A 250 -20.50 -22.20 -22.46
N CYS A 251 -21.58 -21.66 -23.02
CA CYS A 251 -21.92 -20.25 -22.93
C CYS A 251 -22.20 -19.83 -21.49
N LYS A 252 -21.57 -18.72 -21.04
CA LYS A 252 -21.67 -18.20 -19.67
C LYS A 252 -23.07 -17.68 -19.29
N CYS A 253 -24.02 -17.60 -20.22
CA CYS A 253 -25.41 -17.20 -19.92
C CYS A 253 -26.27 -18.35 -19.37
N GLY A 254 -25.71 -19.55 -19.19
CA GLY A 254 -26.43 -20.70 -18.63
C GLY A 254 -27.32 -21.43 -19.63
N SER A 255 -27.24 -21.11 -20.94
CA SER A 255 -28.08 -21.74 -21.98
C SER A 255 -27.70 -23.19 -22.32
N GLY A 256 -26.57 -23.69 -21.82
CA GLY A 256 -26.01 -24.99 -22.19
C GLY A 256 -25.47 -25.08 -23.63
N LYS A 257 -25.59 -24.02 -24.44
CA LYS A 257 -25.08 -23.97 -25.83
C LYS A 257 -23.61 -23.56 -25.86
N LYS A 258 -22.88 -23.92 -26.93
CA LYS A 258 -21.54 -23.39 -27.21
C LYS A 258 -21.59 -21.87 -27.39
N TYR A 259 -20.57 -21.13 -26.94
CA TYR A 259 -20.55 -19.66 -26.97
C TYR A 259 -20.90 -19.07 -28.35
N LYS A 260 -20.33 -19.61 -29.44
CA LYS A 260 -20.60 -19.19 -30.84
C LYS A 260 -22.02 -19.42 -31.36
N LYS A 261 -22.83 -20.18 -30.63
CA LYS A 261 -24.23 -20.49 -30.98
C LYS A 261 -25.21 -19.81 -30.02
N CYS A 262 -24.74 -18.81 -29.26
CA CYS A 262 -25.55 -18.16 -28.24
C CYS A 262 -25.22 -16.67 -28.07
N CYS A 263 -24.06 -16.32 -27.52
CA CYS A 263 -23.73 -14.94 -27.14
C CYS A 263 -22.48 -14.41 -27.87
N GLY A 264 -22.02 -15.11 -28.91
CA GLY A 264 -20.88 -14.73 -29.73
C GLY A 264 -20.93 -15.36 -31.10
#